data_AF-A0A8T5TD52-F1
#
_entry.id   AF-A0A8T5TD52-F1
#
_cell.length_a   1.000
_cell.length_b   1.000
_cell.length_c   1.000
_cell.angle_alpha   90.00
_cell.angle_beta   90.00
_cell.angle_gamma   90.00
#
_symmetry.space_group_name_H-M   'P 1'
#
loop_
_entity.id
_entity.type
_entity.pdbx_description
1 polymer ?
#
loop_
_entity_poly.entity_id
_entity_poly.type
_entity_poly.pdbx_seq_one_letter_code
_entity_poly.pdbx_strand_id
1 'polypeptide(L)'
;MSELNDKDINIEKFAGKAIKNEKILSKLLSGILNKVETIRYNSYNILHYISDKYPEIIYSKFDFFVKMLESSNTYHQNSAVDIIANLTFTDPEKKFEKIFEKYFDLFKIPKTIVPAKLARNSGKIANAKPELQNKITDKLLNIDELHHGKQIELIKSYVIESFDEYFENIENKEDILNFVKIQINSNSPKTRKTAQKFLKKWEKITDF
;
A
#
# COMPACT_ATOMS: atom_id res chain seq x y z
N MET A 1 15.62 19.71 12.11
CA MET A 1 16.15 18.49 11.49
C MET A 1 16.86 17.62 12.52
N SER A 2 17.59 18.19 13.50
CA SER A 2 18.25 17.42 14.58
C SER A 2 17.31 16.47 15.32
N GLU A 3 16.11 16.92 15.72
CA GLU A 3 15.12 16.05 16.39
C GLU A 3 14.69 14.85 15.53
N LEU A 4 14.60 15.01 14.21
CA LEU A 4 14.23 13.90 13.30
C LEU A 4 15.38 12.90 13.12
N ASN A 5 16.58 13.22 13.57
CA ASN A 5 17.74 12.33 13.51
C ASN A 5 17.88 11.45 14.77
N ASP A 6 16.93 11.57 15.71
CA ASP A 6 16.87 10.72 16.90
C ASP A 6 16.34 9.32 16.54
N LYS A 7 17.07 8.27 16.92
CA LYS A 7 16.68 6.88 16.64
C LYS A 7 15.52 6.41 17.51
N ASP A 8 15.30 7.05 18.66
CA ASP A 8 14.28 6.69 19.64
C ASP A 8 13.08 7.65 19.61
N ILE A 9 12.88 8.33 18.48
CA ILE A 9 11.80 9.29 18.32
C ILE A 9 10.44 8.64 18.55
N ASN A 10 9.65 9.24 19.44
CA ASN A 10 8.26 8.80 19.64
C ASN A 10 7.38 9.33 18.50
N ILE A 11 7.00 8.43 17.59
CA ILE A 11 6.23 8.73 16.38
C ILE A 11 4.91 9.41 16.69
N GLU A 12 4.12 8.87 17.62
CA GLU A 12 2.78 9.38 17.96
C GLU A 12 2.85 10.77 18.59
N LYS A 13 3.79 10.95 19.53
CA LYS A 13 4.02 12.25 20.18
C LYS A 13 4.42 13.30 19.16
N PHE A 14 5.28 12.95 18.20
CA PHE A 14 5.72 13.88 17.16
C PHE A 14 4.61 14.17 16.15
N ALA A 15 3.81 13.16 15.78
CA ALA A 15 2.61 13.34 14.96
C ALA A 15 1.63 14.32 15.62
N GLY A 16 1.38 14.19 16.92
CA GLY A 16 0.52 15.10 17.68
C GLY A 16 0.99 16.56 17.67
N LYS A 17 2.30 16.80 17.58
CA LYS A 17 2.86 18.14 17.36
C LYS A 17 2.67 18.61 15.92
N ALA A 18 2.91 17.74 14.94
CA ALA A 18 2.85 18.05 13.52
C ALA A 18 1.43 18.42 13.06
N ILE A 19 0.41 17.71 13.55
CA ILE A 19 -1.01 17.95 13.24
C ILE A 19 -1.45 19.37 13.64
N LYS A 20 -0.82 19.95 14.67
CA LYS A 20 -1.14 21.29 15.19
C LYS A 20 -0.20 22.38 14.67
N ASN A 21 0.77 22.04 13.81
CA ASN A 21 1.83 22.97 13.42
C ASN A 21 2.34 22.72 11.99
N GLU A 22 1.90 23.57 11.06
CA GLU A 22 2.27 23.50 9.64
C GLU A 22 3.78 23.56 9.41
N LYS A 23 4.54 24.26 10.27
CA LYS A 23 6.01 24.31 10.14
C LYS A 23 6.64 22.96 10.47
N ILE A 24 6.08 22.22 11.43
CA ILE A 24 6.55 20.87 11.74
C ILE A 24 6.13 19.91 10.63
N LEU A 25 4.89 20.01 10.15
CA LEU A 25 4.43 19.20 9.01
C LEU A 25 5.31 19.42 7.76
N SER A 26 5.63 20.67 7.43
CA SER A 26 6.54 21.02 6.33
C SER A 26 7.95 20.45 6.52
N LYS A 27 8.44 20.36 7.77
CA LYS A 27 9.73 19.70 8.08
C LYS A 27 9.67 18.19 7.82
N LEU A 28 8.54 17.54 8.08
CA LEU A 28 8.36 16.12 7.77
C LEU A 28 8.31 15.88 6.25
N LEU A 29 7.58 16.71 5.51
CA LEU A 29 7.49 16.64 4.04
C LEU A 29 8.85 16.85 3.37
N SER A 30 9.68 17.75 3.89
CA SER A 30 11.07 17.86 3.41
C SER A 30 11.95 16.72 3.91
N GLY A 31 11.71 16.24 5.13
CA GLY A 31 12.44 15.15 5.76
C GLY A 31 12.30 13.81 5.05
N ILE A 32 11.13 13.48 4.50
CA ILE A 32 10.88 12.22 3.78
C ILE A 32 11.69 12.09 2.46
N LEU A 33 12.25 13.20 1.98
CA LEU A 33 13.15 13.23 0.82
C LEU A 33 14.63 13.38 1.22
N ASN A 34 14.93 13.39 2.53
CA ASN A 34 16.27 13.66 3.02
C ASN A 34 17.25 12.52 2.71
N LYS A 35 18.53 12.85 2.51
CA LYS A 35 19.58 11.86 2.26
C LYS A 35 19.94 11.07 3.54
N VAL A 36 19.86 11.70 4.70
CA VAL A 36 20.10 11.06 6.01
C VAL A 36 18.98 10.08 6.29
N GLU A 37 19.34 8.80 6.42
CA GLU A 37 18.39 7.70 6.55
C GLU A 37 17.47 7.84 7.76
N THR A 38 18.00 8.13 8.95
CA THR A 38 17.20 8.29 10.17
C THR A 38 16.15 9.40 10.01
N ILE A 39 16.55 10.56 9.46
CA ILE A 39 15.63 11.68 9.20
C ILE A 39 14.53 11.24 8.23
N ARG A 40 14.91 10.59 7.14
CA ARG A 40 13.98 10.11 6.12
C ARG A 40 13.00 9.08 6.67
N TYR A 41 13.52 8.11 7.42
CA TYR A 41 12.77 7.04 8.04
C TYR A 41 11.76 7.54 9.07
N ASN A 42 12.21 8.41 9.97
CA ASN A 42 11.35 8.99 10.99
C ASN A 42 10.27 9.89 10.37
N SER A 43 10.63 10.67 9.35
CA SER A 43 9.66 11.52 8.65
C SER A 43 8.59 10.69 7.96
N TYR A 44 8.98 9.59 7.29
CA TYR A 44 8.03 8.63 6.71
C TYR A 44 7.12 8.04 7.79
N ASN A 45 7.64 7.51 8.89
CA ASN A 45 6.82 6.87 9.92
C ASN A 45 5.81 7.83 10.53
N ILE A 46 6.20 9.09 10.77
CA ILE A 46 5.30 10.12 11.30
C ILE A 46 4.24 10.49 10.25
N LEU A 47 4.62 10.72 8.99
CA LEU A 47 3.67 11.03 7.92
C LEU A 47 2.72 9.87 7.62
N HIS A 48 3.20 8.63 7.68
CA HIS A 48 2.39 7.43 7.54
C HIS A 48 1.41 7.28 8.70
N TYR A 49 1.84 7.55 9.94
CA TYR A 49 0.94 7.57 11.09
C TYR A 49 -0.16 8.64 10.94
N ILE A 50 0.22 9.86 10.54
CA ILE A 50 -0.74 10.94 10.31
C ILE A 50 -1.68 10.55 9.17
N SER A 51 -1.19 9.99 8.07
CA SER A 51 -2.04 9.60 6.94
C SER A 51 -3.01 8.47 7.31
N ASP A 52 -2.63 7.53 8.18
CA ASP A 52 -3.51 6.44 8.61
C ASP A 52 -4.57 6.90 9.63
N LYS A 53 -4.22 7.83 10.53
CA LYS A 53 -5.11 8.23 11.65
C LYS A 53 -5.85 9.55 11.45
N TYR A 54 -5.27 10.47 10.71
CA TYR A 54 -5.75 11.84 10.49
C TYR A 54 -5.50 12.26 9.03
N PRO A 55 -5.98 11.48 8.03
CA PRO A 55 -5.65 11.69 6.63
C PRO A 55 -6.06 13.09 6.12
N GLU A 56 -7.10 13.70 6.68
CA GLU A 56 -7.60 15.04 6.35
C GLU A 56 -6.53 16.13 6.55
N ILE A 57 -5.61 15.94 7.49
CA ILE A 57 -4.56 16.92 7.81
C ILE A 57 -3.55 17.06 6.68
N ILE A 58 -3.29 15.98 5.94
CA ILE A 58 -2.26 15.97 4.89
C ILE A 58 -2.82 15.73 3.49
N TYR A 59 -4.14 15.59 3.34
CA TYR A 59 -4.78 15.38 2.05
C TYR A 59 -4.47 16.52 1.05
N SER A 60 -4.34 17.76 1.53
CA SER A 60 -3.91 18.91 0.70
C SER A 60 -2.54 18.70 0.03
N LYS A 61 -1.74 17.74 0.51
CA LYS A 61 -0.42 17.37 -0.02
C LYS A 61 -0.47 16.11 -0.90
N PHE A 62 -1.64 15.64 -1.33
CA PHE A 62 -1.78 14.43 -2.16
C PHE A 62 -0.82 14.45 -3.36
N ASP A 63 -0.78 15.55 -4.12
CA ASP A 63 0.07 15.69 -5.32
C ASP A 63 1.57 15.63 -5.02
N PHE A 64 1.99 15.98 -3.79
CA PHE A 64 3.37 15.81 -3.35
C PHE A 64 3.73 14.31 -3.29
N PHE A 65 2.85 13.48 -2.75
CA PHE A 65 3.06 12.03 -2.71
C PHE A 65 2.93 11.40 -4.10
N VAL A 66 2.07 11.91 -4.98
CA VAL A 66 1.99 11.44 -6.38
C VAL A 66 3.32 11.63 -7.09
N LYS A 67 3.97 12.80 -6.95
CA LYS A 67 5.31 13.06 -7.52
C LYS A 67 6.37 12.11 -6.99
N MET A 68 6.24 11.64 -5.75
CA MET A 68 7.17 10.67 -5.18
C MET A 68 7.09 9.28 -5.82
N LEU A 69 5.98 8.91 -6.47
CA LEU A 69 5.88 7.65 -7.23
C LEU A 69 6.84 7.61 -8.42
N GLU A 70 7.17 8.77 -8.99
CA GLU A 70 8.05 8.95 -10.15
C GLU A 70 9.54 9.00 -9.77
N SER A 71 9.84 8.96 -8.46
CA SER A 71 11.21 9.00 -7.96
C SER A 71 11.98 7.72 -8.31
N SER A 72 13.24 7.86 -8.75
CA SER A 72 14.16 6.73 -8.91
C SER A 72 14.55 6.06 -7.58
N ASN A 73 14.34 6.76 -6.45
CA ASN A 73 14.54 6.21 -5.12
C ASN A 73 13.33 5.36 -4.69
N THR A 74 13.56 4.04 -4.62
CA THR A 74 12.60 3.02 -4.15
C THR A 74 11.98 3.36 -2.79
N TYR A 75 12.72 4.01 -1.89
CA TYR A 75 12.21 4.43 -0.58
C TYR A 75 11.08 5.46 -0.72
N HIS A 76 11.24 6.44 -1.62
CA HIS A 76 10.21 7.45 -1.88
C HIS A 76 8.97 6.81 -2.50
N GLN A 77 9.16 5.90 -3.47
CA GLN A 77 8.05 5.17 -4.10
C GLN A 77 7.27 4.36 -3.06
N ASN A 78 7.97 3.58 -2.21
CA ASN A 78 7.36 2.82 -1.13
C ASN A 78 6.55 3.72 -0.18
N SER A 79 7.16 4.83 0.24
CA SER A 79 6.53 5.77 1.16
C SER A 79 5.25 6.36 0.57
N ALA A 80 5.29 6.72 -0.71
CA ALA A 80 4.15 7.28 -1.42
C ALA A 80 3.05 6.25 -1.65
N VAL A 81 3.39 4.99 -1.97
CA VAL A 81 2.43 3.89 -2.09
C VAL A 81 1.61 3.73 -0.81
N ASP A 82 2.27 3.70 0.35
CA ASP A 82 1.60 3.58 1.66
C ASP A 82 0.73 4.81 1.97
N ILE A 83 1.28 6.01 1.83
CA ILE A 83 0.59 7.23 2.22
C ILE A 83 -0.62 7.48 1.31
N ILE A 84 -0.49 7.33 -0.01
CA ILE A 84 -1.60 7.52 -0.95
C ILE A 84 -2.74 6.55 -0.66
N ALA A 85 -2.42 5.28 -0.33
CA ALA A 85 -3.44 4.29 0.02
C ALA A 85 -4.27 4.75 1.23
N ASN A 86 -3.61 5.29 2.27
CA ASN A 86 -4.32 5.82 3.44
C ASN A 86 -5.19 7.05 3.07
N LEU A 87 -4.70 7.93 2.20
CA LEU A 87 -5.45 9.12 1.78
C LEU A 87 -6.70 8.81 0.96
N THR A 88 -6.82 7.62 0.36
CA THR A 88 -8.04 7.23 -0.38
C THR A 88 -9.30 7.23 0.48
N PHE A 89 -9.16 7.04 1.81
CA PHE A 89 -10.28 7.10 2.76
C PHE A 89 -10.95 8.48 2.83
N THR A 90 -10.21 9.56 2.57
CA THR A 90 -10.71 10.94 2.57
C THR A 90 -10.38 11.65 1.26
N ASP A 91 -10.77 11.04 0.14
CA ASP A 91 -10.49 11.57 -1.21
C ASP A 91 -11.75 12.16 -1.89
N PRO A 92 -12.26 13.32 -1.43
CA PRO A 92 -13.48 13.93 -1.99
C PRO A 92 -13.28 14.45 -3.42
N GLU A 93 -12.05 14.80 -3.81
CA GLU A 93 -11.74 15.31 -5.16
C GLU A 93 -11.45 14.19 -6.18
N LYS A 94 -11.60 12.92 -5.77
CA LYS A 94 -11.34 11.74 -6.59
C LYS A 94 -9.94 11.77 -7.23
N LYS A 95 -8.93 12.12 -6.45
CA LYS A 95 -7.54 12.23 -6.92
C LYS A 95 -6.94 10.87 -7.20
N PHE A 96 -7.32 9.84 -6.44
CA PHE A 96 -6.83 8.49 -6.68
C PHE A 96 -7.30 7.93 -8.03
N GLU A 97 -8.55 8.17 -8.40
CA GLU A 97 -9.15 7.77 -9.67
C GLU A 97 -8.36 8.34 -10.85
N LYS A 98 -7.93 9.61 -10.74
CA LYS A 98 -7.11 10.30 -11.76
C LYS A 98 -5.71 9.72 -11.91
N ILE A 99 -5.17 9.11 -10.85
CA ILE A 99 -3.83 8.50 -10.85
C ILE A 99 -3.86 6.97 -10.87
N PHE A 100 -5.04 6.35 -11.03
CA PHE A 100 -5.23 4.91 -10.87
C PHE A 100 -4.23 4.10 -11.69
N GLU A 101 -4.15 4.37 -13.00
CA GLU A 101 -3.22 3.64 -13.87
C GLU A 101 -1.76 3.89 -13.47
N LYS A 102 -1.40 5.13 -13.12
CA LYS A 102 -0.05 5.48 -12.63
C LYS A 102 0.31 4.71 -11.36
N TYR A 103 -0.63 4.54 -10.45
CA TYR A 103 -0.43 3.81 -9.20
C TYR A 103 -0.20 2.32 -9.47
N PHE A 104 -1.04 1.70 -10.29
CA PHE A 104 -0.96 0.27 -10.61
C PHE A 104 0.16 -0.08 -11.61
N ASP A 105 0.63 0.88 -12.41
CA ASP A 105 1.82 0.72 -13.27
C ASP A 105 3.10 0.44 -12.48
N LEU A 106 3.12 0.70 -11.17
CA LEU A 106 4.25 0.34 -10.31
C LEU A 106 4.43 -1.18 -10.18
N PHE A 107 3.43 -2.00 -10.54
CA PHE A 107 3.64 -3.46 -10.69
C PHE A 107 4.70 -3.80 -11.74
N LYS A 108 4.87 -2.96 -12.77
CA LYS A 108 5.87 -3.15 -13.82
C LYS A 108 7.31 -2.99 -13.32
N ILE A 109 7.52 -2.44 -12.12
CA ILE A 109 8.84 -2.31 -11.52
C ILE A 109 9.39 -3.71 -11.21
N PRO A 110 10.55 -4.13 -11.74
CA PRO A 110 11.07 -5.49 -11.53
C PRO A 110 11.52 -5.77 -10.09
N LYS A 111 11.77 -4.72 -9.29
CA LYS A 111 12.14 -4.83 -7.88
C LYS A 111 10.91 -5.23 -7.06
N THR A 112 11.07 -6.14 -6.11
CA THR A 112 9.96 -6.74 -5.36
C THR A 112 9.26 -5.79 -4.40
N ILE A 113 9.99 -4.86 -3.76
CA ILE A 113 9.49 -4.15 -2.57
C ILE A 113 8.27 -3.27 -2.90
N VAL A 114 8.34 -2.47 -3.96
CA VAL A 114 7.25 -1.56 -4.35
C VAL A 114 6.00 -2.33 -4.83
N PRO A 115 6.08 -3.28 -5.77
CA PRO A 115 4.97 -4.17 -6.15
C PRO A 115 4.33 -4.93 -4.98
N ALA A 116 5.15 -5.48 -4.07
CA ALA A 116 4.62 -6.18 -2.89
C ALA A 116 3.81 -5.24 -1.99
N LYS A 117 4.30 -4.01 -1.79
CA LYS A 117 3.59 -3.00 -1.01
C LYS A 117 2.32 -2.52 -1.70
N LEU A 118 2.40 -2.27 -3.00
CA LEU A 118 1.27 -1.92 -3.85
C LEU A 118 0.17 -2.99 -3.78
N ALA A 119 0.53 -4.27 -3.96
CA ALA A 119 -0.41 -5.38 -3.86
C ALA A 119 -1.12 -5.38 -2.51
N ARG A 120 -0.38 -5.29 -1.40
CA ARG A 120 -0.96 -5.29 -0.06
C ARG A 120 -1.92 -4.12 0.17
N ASN A 121 -1.54 -2.92 -0.23
CA ASN A 121 -2.35 -1.71 -0.01
C ASN A 121 -3.56 -1.61 -0.95
N SER A 122 -3.61 -2.42 -2.02
CA SER A 122 -4.75 -2.44 -2.93
C SER A 122 -6.06 -2.82 -2.22
N GLY A 123 -6.00 -3.68 -1.21
CA GLY A 123 -7.17 -4.08 -0.42
C GLY A 123 -7.72 -2.94 0.43
N LYS A 124 -6.83 -2.14 1.05
CA LYS A 124 -7.20 -0.92 1.76
C LYS A 124 -7.93 0.07 0.84
N ILE A 125 -7.41 0.25 -0.37
CA ILE A 125 -8.02 1.15 -1.37
C ILE A 125 -9.37 0.61 -1.83
N ALA A 126 -9.47 -0.69 -2.10
CA ALA A 126 -10.72 -1.36 -2.48
C ALA A 126 -11.83 -1.20 -1.42
N ASN A 127 -11.46 -1.22 -0.13
CA ASN A 127 -12.40 -0.93 0.96
C ASN A 127 -12.80 0.55 1.04
N ALA A 128 -11.85 1.46 0.83
CA ALA A 128 -12.12 2.90 0.86
C ALA A 128 -12.92 3.39 -0.37
N LYS A 129 -12.81 2.68 -1.49
CA LYS A 129 -13.38 3.05 -2.79
C LYS A 129 -14.12 1.85 -3.43
N PRO A 130 -15.31 1.49 -2.93
CA PRO A 130 -16.09 0.35 -3.45
C PRO A 130 -16.31 0.39 -4.96
N GLU A 131 -16.46 1.58 -5.54
CA GLU A 131 -16.63 1.81 -6.98
C GLU A 131 -15.41 1.40 -7.83
N LEU A 132 -14.24 1.26 -7.21
CA LEU A 132 -13.01 0.82 -7.88
C LEU A 132 -12.72 -0.67 -7.67
N GLN A 133 -13.49 -1.37 -6.83
CA GLN A 133 -13.20 -2.75 -6.43
C GLN A 133 -13.01 -3.69 -7.61
N ASN A 134 -13.91 -3.69 -8.60
CA ASN A 134 -13.79 -4.54 -9.78
C ASN A 134 -12.49 -4.23 -10.54
N LYS A 135 -12.20 -2.95 -10.77
CA LYS A 135 -10.98 -2.52 -11.49
C LYS A 135 -9.70 -2.89 -10.75
N ILE A 136 -9.71 -2.81 -9.42
CA ILE A 136 -8.58 -3.23 -8.57
C ILE A 136 -8.43 -4.76 -8.62
N THR A 137 -9.54 -5.48 -8.52
CA THR A 137 -9.58 -6.94 -8.62
C THR A 137 -8.97 -7.41 -9.93
N ASP A 138 -9.35 -6.78 -11.06
CA ASP A 138 -8.80 -7.09 -12.37
C ASP A 138 -7.27 -6.90 -12.42
N LYS A 139 -6.74 -5.80 -11.85
CA LYS A 139 -5.29 -5.59 -11.79
C LYS A 139 -4.59 -6.66 -10.97
N LEU A 140 -5.20 -7.08 -9.86
CA LEU A 140 -4.62 -8.07 -8.95
C LEU A 140 -4.68 -9.50 -9.50
N LEU A 141 -5.76 -9.87 -10.18
CA LEU A 141 -5.89 -11.17 -10.86
C LEU A 141 -4.88 -11.31 -11.99
N ASN A 142 -4.59 -10.22 -12.71
CA ASN A 142 -3.63 -10.18 -13.81
C ASN A 142 -2.18 -9.90 -13.39
N ILE A 143 -1.82 -10.12 -12.12
CA ILE A 143 -0.49 -9.76 -11.59
C ILE A 143 0.68 -10.45 -12.33
N ASP A 144 0.47 -11.66 -12.86
CA ASP A 144 1.46 -12.40 -13.65
C ASP A 144 1.78 -11.72 -14.98
N GLU A 145 0.82 -10.98 -15.54
CA GLU A 145 1.01 -10.20 -16.77
C GLU A 145 1.66 -8.83 -16.48
N LEU A 146 1.41 -8.29 -15.29
CA LEU A 146 1.88 -6.94 -14.92
C LEU A 146 3.29 -6.92 -14.34
N HIS A 147 3.73 -7.99 -13.66
CA HIS A 147 5.01 -8.02 -12.96
C HIS A 147 5.90 -9.18 -13.41
N HIS A 148 7.04 -8.86 -14.00
CA HIS A 148 8.03 -9.84 -14.49
C HIS A 148 9.29 -9.92 -13.61
N GLY A 149 9.21 -9.47 -12.34
CA GLY A 149 10.31 -9.59 -11.39
C GLY A 149 10.43 -10.99 -10.78
N LYS A 150 11.63 -11.32 -10.26
CA LYS A 150 11.98 -12.67 -9.77
C LYS A 150 11.11 -13.20 -8.62
N GLN A 151 10.42 -12.34 -7.89
CA GLN A 151 9.68 -12.68 -6.68
C GLN A 151 8.16 -12.55 -6.88
N ILE A 152 7.67 -12.75 -8.11
CA ILE A 152 6.24 -12.73 -8.44
C ILE A 152 5.43 -13.66 -7.53
N GLU A 153 5.94 -14.88 -7.27
CA GLU A 153 5.30 -15.85 -6.39
C GLU A 153 5.11 -15.31 -4.97
N LEU A 154 6.07 -14.53 -4.44
CA LEU A 154 5.93 -13.87 -3.14
C LEU A 154 4.90 -12.73 -3.21
N ILE A 155 4.87 -11.97 -4.31
CA ILE A 155 3.91 -10.86 -4.50
C ILE A 155 2.47 -11.38 -4.46
N LYS A 156 2.20 -12.55 -5.02
CA LYS A 156 0.87 -13.20 -4.95
C LYS A 156 0.37 -13.40 -3.51
N SER A 157 1.25 -13.58 -2.52
CA SER A 157 0.80 -13.60 -1.11
C SER A 157 0.15 -12.28 -0.68
N TYR A 158 0.68 -11.14 -1.12
CA TYR A 158 0.14 -9.82 -0.81
C TYR A 158 -1.11 -9.51 -1.63
N VAL A 159 -1.24 -10.08 -2.83
CA VAL A 159 -2.48 -10.05 -3.60
C VAL A 159 -3.59 -10.78 -2.85
N ILE A 160 -3.33 -11.97 -2.31
CA ILE A 160 -4.31 -12.73 -1.51
C ILE A 160 -4.66 -11.97 -0.22
N GLU A 161 -3.68 -11.41 0.47
CA GLU A 161 -3.92 -10.55 1.65
C GLU A 161 -4.82 -9.37 1.29
N SER A 162 -4.61 -8.75 0.12
CA SER A 162 -5.46 -7.67 -0.38
C SER A 162 -6.88 -8.14 -0.67
N PHE A 163 -7.08 -9.29 -1.31
CA PHE A 163 -8.42 -9.85 -1.50
C PHE A 163 -9.14 -10.07 -0.17
N ASP A 164 -8.43 -10.56 0.85
CA ASP A 164 -9.02 -10.85 2.17
C ASP A 164 -9.69 -9.63 2.84
N GLU A 165 -9.19 -8.43 2.54
CA GLU A 165 -9.68 -7.17 3.11
C GLU A 165 -11.11 -6.83 2.64
N TYR A 166 -11.48 -7.18 1.40
CA TYR A 166 -12.75 -6.75 0.78
C TYR A 166 -13.58 -7.90 0.20
N PHE A 167 -13.15 -9.15 0.37
CA PHE A 167 -13.82 -10.33 -0.19
C PHE A 167 -15.27 -10.50 0.27
N GLU A 168 -15.64 -10.00 1.45
CA GLU A 168 -17.02 -10.08 1.92
C GLU A 168 -17.98 -9.33 0.99
N ASN A 169 -17.54 -8.19 0.46
CA ASN A 169 -18.37 -7.19 -0.23
C ASN A 169 -18.26 -7.24 -1.76
N ILE A 170 -17.23 -7.89 -2.30
CA ILE A 170 -17.06 -8.01 -3.76
C ILE A 170 -18.12 -8.94 -4.37
N GLU A 171 -18.65 -8.57 -5.53
CA GLU A 171 -19.60 -9.41 -6.29
C GLU A 171 -18.89 -10.61 -6.93
N ASN A 172 -17.75 -10.37 -7.58
CA ASN A 172 -17.00 -11.40 -8.31
C ASN A 172 -16.06 -12.22 -7.41
N LYS A 173 -16.67 -13.03 -6.53
CA LYS A 173 -15.92 -13.91 -5.60
C LYS A 173 -15.27 -15.10 -6.29
N GLU A 174 -15.88 -15.60 -7.37
CA GLU A 174 -15.46 -16.83 -8.03
C GLU A 174 -14.05 -16.71 -8.64
N ASP A 175 -13.78 -15.61 -9.35
CA ASP A 175 -12.45 -15.40 -9.96
C ASP A 175 -11.35 -15.27 -8.92
N ILE A 176 -11.62 -14.59 -7.80
CA ILE A 176 -10.71 -14.52 -6.67
C ILE A 176 -10.47 -15.92 -6.10
N LEU A 177 -11.52 -16.70 -5.84
CA LEU A 177 -11.39 -18.05 -5.30
C LEU A 177 -10.57 -18.96 -6.22
N ASN A 178 -10.80 -18.89 -7.53
CA ASN A 178 -10.05 -19.65 -8.53
C ASN A 178 -8.58 -19.26 -8.52
N PHE A 179 -8.28 -17.96 -8.49
CA PHE A 179 -6.92 -17.46 -8.34
C PHE A 179 -6.24 -18.01 -7.07
N VAL A 180 -6.91 -17.93 -5.91
CA VAL A 180 -6.35 -18.38 -4.62
C VAL A 180 -6.14 -19.90 -4.58
N LYS A 181 -7.06 -20.70 -5.13
CA LYS A 181 -6.97 -22.17 -5.19
C LYS A 181 -5.70 -22.63 -5.91
N ILE A 182 -5.34 -21.98 -7.02
CA ILE A 182 -4.09 -22.27 -7.75
C ILE A 182 -2.87 -22.04 -6.84
N GLN A 183 -2.91 -21.04 -5.97
CA GLN A 183 -1.78 -20.63 -5.14
C GLN A 183 -1.44 -21.60 -3.98
N ILE A 184 -2.29 -22.61 -3.71
CA ILE A 184 -1.94 -23.70 -2.77
C ILE A 184 -0.67 -24.42 -3.21
N ASN A 185 -0.40 -24.47 -4.52
CA ASN A 185 0.76 -25.12 -5.11
C ASN A 185 1.90 -24.15 -5.46
N SER A 186 1.83 -22.88 -5.03
CA SER A 186 2.87 -21.90 -5.40
C SER A 186 4.25 -22.28 -4.86
N ASN A 187 5.31 -21.87 -5.56
CA ASN A 187 6.69 -22.11 -5.12
C ASN A 187 7.05 -21.34 -3.85
N SER A 188 6.37 -20.23 -3.56
CA SER A 188 6.54 -19.44 -2.34
C SER A 188 5.83 -20.09 -1.14
N PRO A 189 6.56 -20.47 -0.07
CA PRO A 189 5.94 -21.03 1.14
C PRO A 189 4.99 -20.05 1.84
N LYS A 190 5.28 -18.74 1.78
CA LYS A 190 4.39 -17.72 2.33
C LYS A 190 3.05 -17.74 1.58
N THR A 191 3.11 -17.77 0.25
CA THR A 191 1.93 -17.71 -0.62
C THR A 191 1.04 -18.92 -0.42
N ARG A 192 1.60 -20.14 -0.31
CA ARG A 192 0.83 -21.34 0.03
C ARG A 192 0.08 -21.19 1.36
N LYS A 193 0.78 -20.75 2.42
CA LYS A 193 0.18 -20.53 3.75
C LYS A 193 -0.91 -19.45 3.72
N THR A 194 -0.70 -18.36 2.99
CA THR A 194 -1.69 -17.30 2.85
C THR A 194 -2.93 -17.80 2.10
N ALA A 195 -2.75 -18.56 1.02
CA ALA A 195 -3.85 -19.16 0.26
C ALA A 195 -4.70 -20.12 1.11
N GLN A 196 -4.05 -21.02 1.85
CA GLN A 196 -4.72 -21.93 2.78
C GLN A 196 -5.52 -21.18 3.84
N LYS A 197 -4.93 -20.13 4.44
CA LYS A 197 -5.62 -19.29 5.44
C LYS A 197 -6.86 -18.62 4.85
N PHE A 198 -6.74 -18.07 3.65
CA PHE A 198 -7.85 -17.42 2.95
C PHE A 198 -8.99 -18.41 2.67
N LEU A 199 -8.69 -19.56 2.08
CA LEU A 199 -9.70 -20.56 1.74
C LEU A 199 -10.35 -21.19 2.97
N LYS A 200 -9.60 -21.37 4.07
CA LYS A 200 -10.17 -21.80 5.34
C LYS A 200 -11.16 -20.78 5.90
N LYS A 201 -10.91 -19.48 5.73
CA LYS A 201 -11.81 -18.40 6.17
C LYS A 201 -13.08 -18.34 5.31
N TRP A 202 -12.94 -18.41 3.98
CA TRP A 202 -14.04 -18.07 3.06
C TRP A 202 -14.77 -19.28 2.46
N GLU A 203 -14.11 -20.42 2.27
CA GLU A 203 -14.72 -21.66 1.75
C GLU A 203 -14.91 -22.72 2.85
N LYS A 204 -14.44 -22.47 4.07
CA LYS A 204 -14.43 -23.43 5.19
C LYS A 204 -13.71 -24.76 4.87
N ILE A 205 -12.78 -24.76 3.91
CA ILE A 205 -11.98 -25.94 3.57
C ILE A 205 -10.95 -26.18 4.69
N THR A 206 -10.94 -27.39 5.26
CA THR A 206 -10.06 -27.76 6.38
C THR A 206 -8.86 -28.61 6.00
N ASP A 207 -8.86 -29.21 4.80
CA ASP A 207 -7.89 -30.22 4.40
C ASP A 207 -6.98 -29.66 3.29
N PHE A 208 -5.76 -29.25 3.66
CA PHE A 208 -4.72 -28.75 2.76
C PHE A 208 -3.33 -29.24 3.16
#